data_AF-A0AAN6TRB6-F1
#
_entry.id   AF-A0AAN6TRB6-F1
#
_cell.length_a   1.000
_cell.length_b   1.000
_cell.length_c   1.000
_cell.angle_alpha   90.00
_cell.angle_beta   90.00
_cell.angle_gamma   90.00
#
_symmetry.space_group_name_H-M   'P 1'
#
loop_
_entity.id
_entity.type
_entity.pdbx_description
1 polymer ?
#
loop_
_entity_poly.entity_id
_entity_poly.type
_entity_poly.pdbx_seq_one_letter_code
_entity_poly.pdbx_strand_id
1 'polypeptide(L)'
;MAPTLLSGFLGLLPLLSAGCPQAALHKRDTVVARAKIRVSLDTLGSSFGKCPTISDAAGGGTRSHDWWPCQLKLDVLRQFAPQQKPFGETSIILPPLPPLIGLKADLKADLKALMTQSQPRWPVDFGHYGGLFIRLTWHSAGTYRAMDGRGGGGMVQFFLLHARRPGLLGRSSQAHASHE
;
A
#
# COMPACT_ATOMS: atom_id res chain seq x y z
N MET A 1 40.52 -5.03 59.31
CA MET A 1 40.31 -6.18 58.39
C MET A 1 38.82 -6.48 58.33
N ALA A 2 38.14 -6.02 57.28
CA ALA A 2 37.08 -6.73 56.56
C ALA A 2 36.48 -5.74 55.53
N PRO A 3 36.35 -6.12 54.25
CA PRO A 3 36.33 -5.17 53.15
C PRO A 3 34.93 -5.00 52.52
N THR A 4 34.70 -3.81 51.96
CA THR A 4 33.94 -3.54 50.72
C THR A 4 32.89 -4.57 50.28
N LEU A 5 31.62 -4.41 50.71
CA LEU A 5 30.46 -5.10 50.12
C LEU A 5 29.29 -4.14 49.86
N LEU A 6 29.56 -2.91 49.42
CA LEU A 6 28.49 -1.96 49.05
C LEU A 6 28.66 -1.29 47.68
N SER A 7 29.54 -1.82 46.82
CA SER A 7 29.84 -1.20 45.52
C SER A 7 29.50 -2.09 44.30
N GLY A 8 28.75 -3.19 44.51
CA GLY A 8 28.54 -4.23 43.51
C GLY A 8 27.17 -4.25 42.79
N PHE A 9 26.29 -3.27 43.00
CA PHE A 9 24.94 -3.30 42.40
C PHE A 9 24.61 -2.15 41.45
N LEU A 10 25.55 -1.25 41.16
CA LEU A 10 25.37 -0.17 40.18
C LEU A 10 25.91 -0.49 38.77
N GLY A 11 26.39 -1.71 38.54
CA GLY A 11 27.10 -2.09 37.30
C GLY A 11 26.29 -2.90 36.29
N LEU A 12 24.99 -3.15 36.50
CA LEU A 12 24.18 -4.01 35.63
C LEU A 12 22.95 -3.34 35.01
N LEU A 13 22.96 -2.00 34.95
CA LEU A 13 21.90 -1.21 34.34
C LEU A 13 22.23 -0.57 32.96
N PRO A 14 23.02 -1.19 32.05
CA PRO A 14 23.00 -0.73 30.65
C PRO A 14 22.75 -1.85 29.64
N LEU A 15 21.83 -2.79 29.90
CA LEU A 15 21.49 -3.84 28.91
C LEU A 15 19.99 -4.04 28.63
N LEU A 16 19.09 -3.23 29.20
CA LEU A 16 17.65 -3.30 28.87
C LEU A 16 17.13 -2.21 27.93
N SER A 17 17.96 -1.31 27.44
CA SER A 17 17.56 -0.49 26.30
C SER A 17 17.96 -1.17 24.98
N ALA A 18 17.32 -2.30 24.68
CA ALA A 18 16.97 -2.60 23.28
C ALA A 18 15.88 -1.58 22.86
N GLY A 19 16.27 -0.31 22.92
CA GLY A 19 15.44 0.86 22.70
C GLY A 19 15.14 0.90 21.22
N CYS A 20 13.91 0.56 20.92
CA CYS A 20 13.39 0.57 19.58
C CYS A 20 13.59 1.98 18.96
N PRO A 21 14.46 2.12 17.94
CA PRO A 21 14.98 3.44 17.52
C PRO A 21 13.89 4.40 17.00
N GLN A 22 12.72 3.87 16.63
CA GLN A 22 11.64 4.61 15.97
C GLN A 22 10.49 4.98 16.91
N ALA A 23 10.56 4.63 18.20
CA ALA A 23 9.43 4.81 19.11
C ALA A 23 9.09 6.27 19.44
N ALA A 24 10.07 7.16 19.40
CA ALA A 24 9.88 8.58 19.75
C ALA A 24 9.28 9.42 18.61
N LEU A 25 9.22 8.92 17.37
CA LEU A 25 8.90 9.74 16.19
C LEU A 25 7.41 9.75 15.79
N HIS A 26 6.58 8.87 16.37
CA HIS A 26 5.25 8.55 15.82
C HIS A 26 4.04 8.89 16.70
N LYS A 27 4.22 9.51 17.88
CA LYS A 27 3.05 9.98 18.64
C LYS A 27 2.25 10.98 17.81
N ARG A 28 0.99 10.64 17.51
CA ARG A 28 0.07 11.46 16.73
C ARG A 28 -0.44 12.67 17.53
N ASP A 29 -0.26 12.68 18.85
CA ASP A 29 -0.98 13.57 19.77
C ASP A 29 -0.24 14.81 20.28
N THR A 30 1.01 15.09 19.88
CA THR A 30 1.71 16.27 20.43
C THR A 30 1.40 17.59 19.74
N VAL A 31 0.46 17.65 18.79
CA VAL A 31 0.08 18.91 18.15
C VAL A 31 -1.44 19.10 18.16
N VAL A 32 -1.95 19.51 19.32
CA VAL A 32 -3.21 20.27 19.46
C VAL A 32 -3.05 21.70 18.89
N ALA A 33 -2.06 21.97 18.04
CA ALA A 33 -2.02 23.23 17.31
C ALA A 33 -2.95 23.14 16.10
N ARG A 34 -4.19 23.57 16.32
CA ARG A 34 -5.18 23.92 15.30
C ARG A 34 -4.73 25.17 14.52
N ALA A 35 -3.49 25.19 14.05
CA ALA A 35 -2.88 26.29 13.31
C ALA A 35 -2.77 25.91 11.84
N LYS A 36 -3.17 26.82 10.95
CA LYS A 36 -3.05 26.71 9.49
C LYS A 36 -1.59 26.45 9.09
N ILE A 37 -1.19 25.19 9.01
CA ILE A 37 0.12 24.82 8.46
C ILE A 37 0.00 24.91 6.94
N ARG A 38 0.71 25.87 6.33
CA ARG A 38 1.01 25.80 4.89
C ARG A 38 1.85 24.55 4.68
N VAL A 39 1.38 23.64 3.85
CA VAL A 39 2.11 22.41 3.52
C VAL A 39 3.41 22.79 2.79
N SER A 40 4.53 22.73 3.51
CA SER A 40 5.89 22.85 2.96
C SER A 40 6.56 21.47 2.95
N LEU A 41 7.54 21.30 2.07
CA LEU A 41 8.35 20.08 1.97
C LEU A 41 9.02 19.72 3.31
N ASP A 42 9.38 20.71 4.11
CA ASP A 42 10.01 20.54 5.43
C ASP A 42 9.01 20.02 6.48
N THR A 43 7.75 20.46 6.42
CA THR A 43 6.69 19.93 7.30
C THR A 43 6.28 18.50 6.93
N LEU A 44 6.43 18.10 5.65
CA LEU A 44 6.13 16.75 5.17
C LEU A 44 7.09 15.69 5.73
N GLY A 45 8.35 16.06 5.98
CA GLY A 45 9.34 15.18 6.62
C GLY A 45 8.98 14.84 8.07
N SER A 46 8.42 15.81 8.82
CA SER A 46 7.94 15.63 10.20
C SER A 46 6.52 15.03 10.26
N SER A 47 5.74 15.15 9.20
CA SER A 47 4.35 14.67 9.10
C SER A 47 4.16 13.41 8.25
N PHE A 48 5.23 12.65 7.95
CA PHE A 48 5.15 11.45 7.13
C PHE A 48 4.17 10.42 7.70
N GLY A 49 3.20 9.99 6.88
CA GLY A 49 2.16 9.04 7.28
C GLY A 49 1.03 9.62 8.16
N LYS A 50 0.92 10.95 8.29
CA LYS A 50 -0.19 11.62 8.99
C LYS A 50 -1.12 12.33 7.99
N CYS A 51 -2.43 12.22 8.21
CA CYS A 51 -3.41 13.03 7.49
C CYS A 51 -3.51 14.42 8.15
N PRO A 52 -3.53 15.54 7.40
CA PRO A 52 -3.71 16.87 7.97
C PRO A 52 -5.01 17.05 8.76
N THR A 53 -6.04 16.27 8.44
CA THR A 53 -7.32 16.23 9.15
C THR A 53 -7.47 14.88 9.85
N ILE A 54 -7.63 14.90 11.17
CA ILE A 54 -7.86 13.69 11.97
C ILE A 54 -9.36 13.42 12.02
N SER A 55 -9.78 12.23 11.60
CA SER A 55 -11.16 11.77 11.79
C SER A 55 -11.39 11.34 13.25
N ASP A 56 -12.62 11.45 13.71
CA ASP A 56 -13.12 11.00 15.01
C ASP A 56 -13.98 9.71 14.91
N ALA A 57 -14.37 9.32 13.69
CA ALA A 57 -15.18 8.14 13.40
C ALA A 57 -14.46 7.11 12.51
N ALA A 58 -15.08 5.94 12.32
CA ALA A 58 -14.62 4.84 11.46
C ALA A 58 -13.16 4.41 11.71
N GLY A 59 -12.69 4.59 12.94
CA GLY A 59 -11.32 4.28 13.31
C GLY A 59 -10.31 5.41 13.17
N GLY A 60 -10.77 6.64 13.18
CA GLY A 60 -9.94 7.81 13.45
C GLY A 60 -9.36 7.86 14.87
N GLY A 61 -8.54 8.87 15.13
CA GLY A 61 -7.82 9.05 16.39
C GLY A 61 -6.58 8.17 16.56
N THR A 62 -5.90 8.37 17.68
CA THR A 62 -4.64 7.68 18.01
C THR A 62 -4.88 6.24 18.40
N ARG A 63 -4.03 5.33 17.92
CA ARG A 63 -4.18 3.88 18.04
C ARG A 63 -3.09 3.28 18.91
N SER A 64 -3.28 2.05 19.37
CA SER A 64 -2.31 1.34 20.22
C SER A 64 -0.92 1.25 19.59
N HIS A 65 -0.82 1.09 18.26
CA HIS A 65 0.47 1.07 17.56
C HIS A 65 1.18 2.43 17.50
N ASP A 66 0.48 3.54 17.76
CA ASP A 66 1.11 4.86 17.87
C ASP A 66 1.74 5.04 19.26
N TRP A 67 1.14 4.44 20.30
CA TRP A 67 1.65 4.47 21.66
C TRP A 67 2.79 3.48 21.89
N TRP A 68 2.65 2.26 21.35
CA TRP A 68 3.63 1.18 21.45
C TRP A 68 4.04 0.68 20.06
N PRO A 69 4.81 1.48 19.31
CA PRO A 69 5.18 1.16 17.92
C PRO A 69 6.03 -0.11 17.78
N CYS A 70 6.64 -0.55 18.88
CA CYS A 70 7.57 -1.67 18.92
C CYS A 70 6.95 -2.96 19.47
N GLN A 71 5.67 -2.90 19.82
CA GLN A 71 4.92 -4.07 20.21
C GLN A 71 4.72 -4.99 18.99
N LEU A 72 4.78 -6.30 19.23
CA LEU A 72 4.50 -7.31 18.21
C LEU A 72 3.08 -7.13 17.66
N LYS A 73 2.96 -7.05 16.34
CA LYS A 73 1.67 -6.95 15.63
C LYS A 73 1.26 -8.32 15.10
N LEU A 74 0.00 -8.69 15.35
CA LEU A 74 -0.61 -9.95 14.88
C LEU A 74 -1.54 -9.74 13.68
N ASP A 75 -1.51 -8.56 13.06
CA ASP A 75 -2.43 -8.16 11.99
C ASP A 75 -2.35 -9.09 10.77
N VAL A 76 -1.16 -9.62 10.47
CA VAL A 76 -0.92 -10.53 9.33
C VAL A 76 -1.71 -11.84 9.45
N LEU A 77 -1.93 -12.32 10.67
CA LEU A 77 -2.62 -13.59 10.93
C LEU A 77 -4.15 -13.48 10.75
N ARG A 78 -4.67 -12.26 10.61
CA ARG A 78 -6.10 -12.00 10.44
C ARG A 78 -6.46 -11.57 9.01
N GLN A 79 -5.49 -11.59 8.10
CA GLN A 79 -5.72 -11.29 6.68
C GLN A 79 -6.46 -12.46 6.00
N PHE A 80 -7.29 -12.15 5.00
CA PHE A 80 -8.03 -13.12 4.19
C PHE A 80 -9.01 -14.01 4.98
N ALA A 81 -9.56 -13.48 6.07
CA ALA A 81 -10.59 -14.17 6.84
C ALA A 81 -11.83 -14.46 5.97
N PRO A 82 -12.52 -15.61 6.14
CA PRO A 82 -13.65 -15.99 5.28
C PRO A 82 -14.81 -14.98 5.32
N GLN A 83 -14.98 -14.26 6.42
CA GLN A 83 -15.98 -13.19 6.57
C GLN A 83 -15.71 -11.98 5.66
N GLN A 84 -14.46 -11.78 5.21
CA GLN A 84 -14.10 -10.71 4.28
C GLN A 84 -14.37 -11.10 2.81
N LYS A 85 -14.70 -12.37 2.54
CA LYS A 85 -14.95 -12.87 1.18
C LYS A 85 -16.39 -12.53 0.76
N PRO A 86 -16.59 -11.81 -0.36
CA PRO A 86 -17.95 -11.44 -0.81
C PRO A 86 -18.76 -12.62 -1.36
N PHE A 87 -18.12 -13.77 -1.66
CA PHE A 87 -18.75 -14.92 -2.34
C PHE A 87 -19.09 -16.11 -1.40
N GLY A 88 -19.20 -15.88 -0.09
CA GLY A 88 -19.58 -16.91 0.89
C GLY A 88 -18.57 -18.06 1.08
N GLU A 89 -18.86 -18.94 2.03
CA GLU A 89 -17.99 -20.04 2.45
C GLU A 89 -17.88 -21.16 1.41
N THR A 90 -18.89 -21.34 0.55
CA THR A 90 -19.04 -22.51 -0.33
C THR A 90 -18.51 -22.35 -1.75
N SER A 91 -18.03 -21.17 -2.14
CA SER A 91 -17.39 -20.99 -3.46
C SER A 91 -15.94 -21.48 -3.43
N ILE A 92 -15.76 -22.80 -3.52
CA ILE A 92 -14.54 -23.36 -4.09
C ILE A 92 -14.51 -22.84 -5.52
N ILE A 93 -13.58 -21.94 -5.87
CA ILE A 93 -13.35 -21.52 -7.26
C ILE A 93 -12.60 -22.64 -7.99
N LEU A 94 -13.02 -23.89 -7.80
CA LEU A 94 -12.60 -25.08 -8.51
C LEU A 94 -13.61 -26.21 -8.23
N PRO A 95 -14.90 -26.12 -8.67
CA PRO A 95 -15.38 -27.29 -9.43
C PRO A 95 -14.43 -27.47 -10.63
N PRO A 96 -14.26 -28.67 -11.20
CA PRO A 96 -13.44 -28.82 -12.40
C PRO A 96 -13.85 -27.71 -13.37
N LEU A 97 -12.92 -27.05 -14.04
CA LEU A 97 -13.25 -26.20 -15.18
C LEU A 97 -13.41 -27.13 -16.39
N PRO A 98 -14.55 -27.79 -16.67
CA PRO A 98 -14.76 -28.39 -17.97
C PRO A 98 -14.99 -27.26 -18.99
N PRO A 99 -14.56 -27.48 -20.24
CA PRO A 99 -13.18 -27.47 -20.63
C PRO A 99 -12.64 -26.03 -20.67
N LEU A 100 -11.54 -25.78 -19.96
CA LEU A 100 -10.66 -24.60 -20.14
C LEU A 100 -10.35 -24.27 -21.62
N ILE A 101 -10.57 -25.19 -22.56
CA ILE A 101 -10.29 -25.03 -23.99
C ILE A 101 -11.30 -24.12 -24.69
N GLY A 102 -12.60 -24.26 -24.39
CA GLY A 102 -13.65 -23.42 -25.00
C GLY A 102 -13.62 -21.99 -24.49
N LEU A 103 -13.56 -21.83 -23.16
CA LEU A 103 -13.42 -20.53 -22.51
C LEU A 103 -12.13 -19.80 -22.93
N LYS A 104 -11.04 -20.53 -23.21
CA LYS A 104 -9.80 -19.92 -23.73
C LYS A 104 -9.94 -19.39 -25.15
N ALA A 105 -10.74 -20.02 -26.01
CA ALA A 105 -10.86 -19.60 -27.40
C ALA A 105 -11.65 -18.30 -27.51
N ASP A 106 -12.85 -18.27 -26.93
CA ASP A 106 -13.74 -17.11 -26.94
C ASP A 106 -13.13 -15.93 -26.18
N LEU A 107 -12.57 -16.17 -24.99
CA LEU A 107 -11.89 -15.12 -24.22
C LEU A 107 -10.67 -14.53 -24.97
N LYS A 108 -9.91 -15.37 -25.69
CA LYS A 108 -8.80 -14.86 -26.50
C LYS A 108 -9.30 -14.05 -27.70
N ALA A 109 -10.43 -14.44 -28.30
CA ALA A 109 -11.04 -13.68 -29.37
C ALA A 109 -11.52 -12.31 -28.86
N ASP A 110 -12.22 -12.28 -27.72
CA ASP A 110 -12.70 -11.05 -27.08
C ASP A 110 -11.55 -10.13 -26.70
N LEU A 111 -10.46 -10.67 -26.12
CA LEU A 111 -9.27 -9.89 -25.81
C LEU A 111 -8.61 -9.31 -27.05
N LYS A 112 -8.56 -10.06 -28.17
CA LYS A 112 -8.04 -9.55 -29.45
C LYS A 112 -8.89 -8.42 -30.01
N ALA A 113 -10.21 -8.54 -29.93
CA ALA A 113 -11.13 -7.48 -30.34
C ALA A 113 -10.97 -6.23 -29.45
N LEU A 114 -10.91 -6.41 -28.13
CA LEU A 114 -10.76 -5.32 -27.18
C LEU A 114 -9.47 -4.52 -27.41
N MET A 115 -8.39 -5.18 -27.84
CA MET A 115 -7.11 -4.52 -28.04
C MET A 115 -7.13 -3.42 -29.12
N THR A 116 -8.06 -3.45 -30.07
CA THR A 116 -8.19 -2.42 -31.12
C THR A 116 -9.42 -1.52 -30.93
N GLN A 117 -10.30 -1.83 -29.97
CA GLN A 117 -11.49 -1.05 -29.66
C GLN A 117 -11.18 0.13 -28.73
N SER A 118 -10.80 1.27 -29.31
CA SER A 118 -10.50 2.50 -28.57
C SER A 118 -11.70 2.98 -27.75
N GLN A 119 -11.45 3.28 -26.47
CA GLN A 119 -12.45 3.84 -25.55
C GLN A 119 -12.24 5.36 -25.41
N PRO A 120 -13.29 6.20 -25.44
CA PRO A 120 -13.13 7.66 -25.41
C PRO A 120 -12.52 8.18 -24.09
N ARG A 121 -12.72 7.46 -22.98
CA ARG A 121 -12.17 7.81 -21.66
C ARG A 121 -10.67 7.52 -21.53
N TRP A 122 -10.13 6.66 -22.39
CA TRP A 122 -8.70 6.34 -22.45
C TRP A 122 -8.34 5.88 -23.87
N PRO A 123 -8.07 6.83 -24.79
CA PRO A 123 -7.80 6.50 -26.18
C PRO A 123 -6.62 5.56 -26.33
N VAL A 124 -6.65 4.77 -27.40
CA VAL A 124 -5.59 3.83 -27.71
C VAL A 124 -4.38 4.54 -28.34
N ASP A 125 -3.18 4.19 -27.88
CA ASP A 125 -1.94 4.62 -28.52
C ASP A 125 -1.70 3.79 -29.80
N PHE A 126 -1.38 4.45 -30.91
CA PHE A 126 -1.05 3.80 -32.19
C PHE A 126 -2.11 2.81 -32.72
N GLY A 127 -3.37 2.96 -32.31
CA GLY A 127 -4.47 2.07 -32.74
C GLY A 127 -4.53 0.71 -32.04
N HIS A 128 -3.67 0.41 -31.03
CA HIS A 128 -3.67 -0.88 -30.35
C HIS A 128 -3.23 -0.85 -28.87
N TYR A 129 -4.01 -1.39 -27.93
CA TYR A 129 -3.69 -1.47 -26.47
C TYR A 129 -2.61 -2.51 -26.12
N GLY A 130 -1.88 -3.03 -27.11
CA GLY A 130 -0.99 -4.17 -26.93
C GLY A 130 0.15 -3.84 -25.97
N GLY A 131 0.79 -2.69 -26.16
CA GLY A 131 1.85 -2.22 -25.26
C GLY A 131 1.37 -2.01 -23.83
N LEU A 132 0.16 -1.48 -23.65
CA LEU A 132 -0.45 -1.27 -22.33
C LEU A 132 -0.68 -2.60 -21.60
N PHE A 133 -1.29 -3.59 -22.26
CA PHE A 133 -1.58 -4.88 -21.63
C PHE A 133 -0.32 -5.72 -21.35
N ILE A 134 0.68 -5.66 -22.23
CA ILE A 134 1.98 -6.29 -22.00
C ILE A 134 2.62 -5.68 -20.75
N ARG A 135 2.67 -4.35 -20.67
CA ARG A 135 3.25 -3.63 -19.54
C ARG A 135 2.49 -3.89 -18.23
N LEU A 136 1.16 -3.93 -18.27
CA LEU A 136 0.32 -4.27 -17.13
C LEU A 136 0.65 -5.68 -16.60
N THR A 137 0.72 -6.67 -17.50
CA THR A 137 1.02 -8.06 -17.13
C THR A 137 2.44 -8.19 -16.57
N TRP A 138 3.41 -7.52 -17.19
CA TRP A 138 4.78 -7.43 -16.68
C TRP A 138 4.84 -6.81 -15.28
N HIS A 139 4.20 -5.67 -15.05
CA HIS A 139 4.18 -5.04 -13.72
C HIS A 139 3.43 -5.86 -12.67
N SER A 140 2.41 -6.63 -13.09
CA SER A 140 1.71 -7.57 -12.20
C SER A 140 2.68 -8.66 -11.71
N ALA A 141 3.35 -9.36 -12.63
CA ALA A 141 4.28 -10.44 -12.28
C ALA A 141 5.60 -9.94 -11.68
N GLY A 142 6.08 -8.78 -12.09
CA GLY A 142 7.40 -8.24 -11.78
C GLY A 142 7.60 -7.77 -10.33
N THR A 143 6.60 -7.88 -9.47
CA THR A 143 6.74 -7.65 -8.02
C THR A 143 7.25 -8.88 -7.26
N TYR A 144 7.35 -10.03 -7.93
CA TYR A 144 7.82 -11.28 -7.33
C TYR A 144 9.27 -11.18 -6.84
N ARG A 145 9.53 -11.72 -5.65
CA ARG A 145 10.86 -11.80 -5.04
C ARG A 145 11.17 -13.24 -4.64
N ALA A 146 12.32 -13.74 -5.08
CA ALA A 146 12.70 -15.13 -4.86
C ALA A 146 13.02 -15.49 -3.39
N MET A 147 13.50 -14.53 -2.60
CA MET A 147 13.99 -14.80 -1.24
C MET A 147 12.87 -15.12 -0.24
N ASP A 148 11.74 -14.43 -0.33
CA ASP A 148 10.59 -14.57 0.57
C ASP A 148 9.32 -15.06 -0.14
N GLY A 149 9.39 -15.29 -1.46
CA GLY A 149 8.28 -15.75 -2.28
C GLY A 149 7.10 -14.77 -2.38
N ARG A 150 7.27 -13.52 -1.91
CA ARG A 150 6.20 -12.51 -1.89
C ARG A 150 6.13 -11.77 -3.23
N GLY A 151 4.96 -11.18 -3.49
CA GLY A 151 4.66 -10.48 -4.74
C GLY A 151 4.17 -11.41 -5.84
N GLY A 152 4.12 -10.93 -7.08
CA GLY A 152 3.67 -11.67 -8.25
C GLY A 152 2.22 -11.39 -8.68
N GLY A 153 1.71 -12.25 -9.56
CA GLY A 153 0.46 -12.05 -10.28
C GLY A 153 -0.78 -12.36 -9.45
N GLY A 154 -1.43 -11.32 -8.92
CA GLY A 154 -2.72 -11.44 -8.23
C GLY A 154 -3.09 -10.26 -7.36
N MET A 155 -2.10 -9.48 -6.91
CA MET A 155 -2.33 -8.34 -6.01
C MET A 155 -2.28 -6.98 -6.73
N VAL A 156 -2.13 -6.97 -8.06
CA VAL A 156 -1.94 -5.75 -8.86
C VAL A 156 -3.12 -4.78 -8.74
N GLN A 157 -4.35 -5.28 -8.56
CA GLN A 157 -5.55 -4.46 -8.34
C GLN A 157 -5.46 -3.64 -7.04
N PHE A 158 -4.90 -4.22 -5.99
CA PHE A 158 -4.72 -3.55 -4.70
C PHE A 158 -3.44 -2.70 -4.68
N PHE A 159 -2.41 -3.12 -5.41
CA PHE A 159 -1.10 -2.48 -5.46
C PHE A 159 -1.07 -1.22 -6.35
N LEU A 160 -1.79 -1.21 -7.49
CA LEU A 160 -1.79 -0.08 -8.43
C LEU A 160 -2.40 1.22 -7.87
N LEU A 161 -3.19 1.14 -6.80
CA LEU A 161 -3.72 2.34 -6.14
C LEU A 161 -2.64 3.13 -5.36
N HIS A 162 -1.43 2.59 -5.18
CA HIS A 162 -0.41 3.19 -4.31
C HIS A 162 0.85 3.68 -5.04
N ALA A 163 0.95 3.49 -6.36
CA ALA A 163 2.13 3.86 -7.15
C ALA A 163 1.91 5.12 -8.00
N ARG A 164 1.49 6.24 -7.39
CA ARG A 164 1.64 7.57 -7.99
C ARG A 164 2.95 8.16 -7.48
N ARG A 165 3.94 8.37 -8.37
CA ARG A 165 5.11 9.18 -8.03
C ARG A 165 4.62 10.56 -7.56
N PRO A 166 4.93 11.01 -6.34
CA PRO A 166 4.72 12.40 -5.98
C PRO A 166 5.71 13.26 -6.80
N GLY A 167 5.21 14.17 -7.64
CA GLY A 167 6.07 15.21 -8.23
C GLY A 167 5.90 15.56 -9.73
N LEU A 168 4.92 15.04 -10.46
CA LEU A 168 4.70 15.42 -11.87
C LEU A 168 3.29 15.98 -12.15
N LEU A 169 2.77 16.83 -11.25
CA LEU A 169 1.62 17.68 -11.56
C LEU A 169 2.05 19.15 -11.58
N GLY A 170 2.66 19.53 -12.69
CA GLY A 170 2.88 20.92 -13.07
C GLY A 170 2.84 20.95 -14.59
N ARG A 171 1.77 21.59 -15.12
CA ARG A 171 1.55 21.93 -16.54
C ARG A 171 0.69 20.95 -17.36
N SER A 172 -0.61 20.94 -17.08
CA SER A 172 -1.64 20.67 -18.10
C SER A 172 -2.75 21.71 -17.96
N SER A 173 -2.85 22.62 -18.93
CA SER A 173 -4.03 23.41 -19.32
C SER A 173 -3.57 24.76 -19.85
N GLN A 174 -3.29 24.84 -21.15
CA GLN A 174 -3.56 25.97 -22.05
C GLN A 174 -3.04 25.55 -23.44
N ALA A 175 -3.89 24.89 -24.22
CA ALA A 175 -3.73 24.77 -25.66
C ALA A 175 -5.07 24.38 -26.29
N HIS A 176 -5.67 25.36 -26.98
CA HIS A 176 -6.64 25.25 -28.08
C HIS A 176 -8.05 24.72 -27.80
N ALA A 177 -8.94 25.65 -27.46
CA ALA A 177 -10.32 25.66 -27.95
C ALA A 177 -10.48 26.95 -28.79
N SER A 178 -10.42 26.80 -30.12
CA SER A 178 -10.73 27.86 -31.09
C SER A 178 -10.97 27.19 -32.45
N HIS A 179 -12.25 26.94 -32.74
CA HIS A 179 -12.97 26.53 -33.96
C HIS A 179 -14.27 25.93 -33.40
N GLU A 180 -15.47 26.51 -33.50
CA GLU A 180 -16.11 27.48 -34.38
C GLU A 180 -16.73 28.66 -33.61
#